data_AF-A0A7J9DQD7-F1
#
_entry.id   AF-A0A7J9DQD7-F1
#
_cell.length_a   1.000
_cell.length_b   1.000
_cell.length_c   1.000
_cell.angle_alpha   90.00
_cell.angle_beta   90.00
_cell.angle_gamma   90.00
#
_symmetry.space_group_name_H-M   'P 1'
#
loop_
_entity.id
_entity.type
_entity.pdbx_description
1 polymer ?
#
loop_
_entity_poly.entity_id
_entity_poly.type
_entity_poly.pdbx_seq_one_letter_code
_entity_poly.pdbx_strand_id
1 'polypeptide(L)'
;MASLNTPIHVDDGFNEYESVPKRKKSTTSEVWDEMTNLECENKDELKAQSVSTFLVCGKHLFRTVEEPGFRYMMSVVSLNFKNISRQTTTRDVLMFYAKERYHVKE
;
A
#
# COMPACT_ATOMS: atom_id res chain seq x y z
N MET A 1 23.66 -23.91 68.28
CA MET A 1 24.10 -24.18 66.90
C MET A 1 23.32 -23.24 65.99
N ALA A 2 23.98 -22.23 65.40
CA ALA A 2 23.34 -21.31 64.46
C ALA A 2 23.56 -21.85 63.04
N SER A 3 22.47 -22.26 62.38
CA SER A 3 22.50 -22.67 60.98
C SER A 3 22.44 -21.41 60.12
N LEU A 4 23.57 -21.02 59.52
CA LEU A 4 23.63 -19.97 58.51
C LEU A 4 23.07 -20.55 57.20
N ASN A 5 21.83 -20.21 56.86
CA ASN A 5 21.25 -20.50 55.56
C ASN A 5 21.33 -19.22 54.73
N THR A 6 22.38 -19.05 53.93
CA THR A 6 22.40 -18.02 52.89
C THR A 6 21.53 -18.48 51.73
N PRO A 7 20.58 -17.66 51.24
CA PRO A 7 19.81 -18.00 50.05
C PRO A 7 20.76 -18.05 48.84
N ILE A 8 20.75 -19.16 48.12
CA ILE A 8 21.49 -19.28 46.86
C ILE A 8 20.73 -18.46 45.82
N HIS A 9 21.34 -17.36 45.36
CA HIS A 9 20.83 -16.56 44.25
C HIS A 9 21.01 -17.36 42.97
N VAL A 10 19.94 -18.03 42.53
CA VAL A 10 19.89 -18.69 41.23
C VAL A 10 19.71 -17.59 40.20
N ASP A 11 20.77 -17.24 39.49
CA ASP A 11 20.71 -16.34 38.35
C ASP A 11 20.08 -17.14 37.19
N ASP A 12 18.77 -17.07 37.10
CA ASP A 12 17.99 -17.61 36.01
C ASP A 12 18.31 -16.80 34.76
N GLY A 13 19.33 -17.23 34.02
CA GLY A 13 19.78 -16.68 32.72
C GLY A 13 18.71 -16.58 31.63
N PHE A 14 17.43 -16.76 31.98
CA PHE A 14 16.24 -16.44 31.22
C PHE A 14 16.14 -14.96 30.83
N ASN A 15 16.72 -14.06 31.64
CA ASN A 15 16.81 -12.62 31.36
C ASN A 15 17.55 -12.29 30.04
N GLU A 16 18.54 -13.09 29.66
CA GLU A 16 19.35 -12.80 28.47
C GLU A 16 18.58 -13.00 27.15
N TYR A 17 17.56 -13.88 27.16
CA TYR A 17 16.69 -14.11 26.01
C TYR A 17 15.71 -12.96 25.74
N GLU A 18 15.24 -12.27 26.79
CA GLU A 18 14.36 -11.09 26.64
C GLU A 18 15.13 -9.78 26.40
N SER A 19 16.43 -9.75 26.73
CA SER A 19 17.30 -8.57 26.58
C SER A 19 17.82 -8.35 25.16
N VAL A 20 17.54 -9.26 24.22
CA VAL A 20 17.85 -9.05 22.81
C VAL A 20 17.07 -7.81 22.34
N PRO A 21 17.74 -6.75 21.84
CA PRO A 21 17.04 -5.60 21.28
C PRO A 21 16.10 -6.13 20.21
N LYS A 22 14.79 -6.09 20.49
CA LYS A 22 13.78 -6.48 19.51
C LYS A 22 14.02 -5.57 18.32
N ARG A 23 14.68 -6.11 17.27
CA ARG A 23 14.88 -5.41 16.01
C ARG A 23 13.53 -4.81 15.68
N LYS A 24 13.45 -3.48 15.62
CA LYS A 24 12.25 -2.80 15.13
C LYS A 24 12.03 -3.39 13.75
N LYS A 25 11.06 -4.31 13.65
CA LYS A 25 10.64 -4.83 12.36
C LYS A 25 10.08 -3.61 11.66
N SER A 26 10.81 -3.03 10.71
CA SER A 26 10.19 -2.02 9.87
C SER A 26 9.02 -2.73 9.20
N THR A 27 7.83 -2.18 9.39
CA THR A 27 6.57 -2.80 8.95
C THR A 27 6.50 -2.91 7.42
N THR A 28 7.42 -2.22 6.74
CA THR A 28 7.68 -2.20 5.31
C THR A 28 9.15 -1.86 5.09
N SER A 29 9.77 -2.32 3.99
CA SER A 29 11.18 -1.97 3.72
C SER A 29 11.30 -0.49 3.33
N GLU A 30 12.43 0.15 3.61
CA GLU A 30 12.70 1.54 3.21
C GLU A 30 12.52 1.77 1.71
N VAL A 31 12.85 0.77 0.87
CA VAL A 31 12.63 0.81 -0.58
C VAL A 31 11.14 0.86 -0.95
N TRP A 32 10.29 0.19 -0.15
CA TRP A 32 8.84 0.22 -0.32
C TRP A 32 8.26 1.57 0.13
N ASP A 33 8.79 2.14 1.21
CA ASP A 33 8.41 3.46 1.67
C ASP A 33 8.85 4.54 0.65
N GLU A 34 10.01 4.40 0.03
CA GLU A 34 10.49 5.31 -1.02
C GLU A 34 9.66 5.21 -2.30
N MET A 35 9.30 3.99 -2.73
CA MET A 35 8.44 3.76 -3.89
C MET A 35 7.02 4.31 -3.71
N THR A 36 6.49 4.31 -2.49
CA THR A 36 5.15 4.84 -2.16
C THR A 36 5.13 6.35 -1.91
N ASN A 37 6.29 6.96 -1.62
CA ASN A 37 6.44 8.40 -1.40
C ASN A 37 6.74 9.21 -2.67
N LEU A 38 6.72 8.59 -3.86
CA LEU A 38 6.76 9.29 -5.14
C LEU A 38 5.48 10.12 -5.33
N GLU A 39 5.50 11.35 -4.79
CA GLU A 39 4.45 12.33 -5.00
C GLU A 39 4.47 12.79 -6.46
N CYS A 40 3.44 12.42 -7.22
CA CYS A 40 3.19 13.08 -8.49
C CYS A 40 2.33 14.32 -8.28
N GLU A 41 2.69 15.46 -8.89
CA GLU A 41 2.05 16.77 -8.67
C GLU A 41 0.54 16.78 -8.94
N ASN A 42 0.03 15.84 -9.76
CA ASN A 42 -1.39 15.75 -10.12
C ASN A 42 -1.95 14.33 -9.86
N LYS A 43 -1.96 13.93 -8.58
CA LYS A 43 -2.26 12.56 -8.12
C LYS A 43 -3.57 11.99 -8.66
N ASP A 44 -4.62 12.78 -8.82
CA ASP A 44 -5.94 12.27 -9.18
C ASP A 44 -6.11 12.06 -10.70
N GLU A 45 -5.50 12.91 -11.52
CA GLU A 45 -5.53 12.77 -12.97
C GLU A 45 -4.70 11.55 -13.42
N LEU A 46 -3.55 11.33 -12.78
CA LEU A 46 -2.70 10.16 -13.03
C LEU A 46 -3.31 8.86 -12.52
N LYS A 47 -4.04 8.88 -11.40
CA LYS A 47 -4.86 7.73 -10.95
C LYS A 47 -5.94 7.39 -11.97
N ALA A 48 -6.69 8.39 -12.43
CA ALA A 48 -7.73 8.17 -13.43
C ALA A 48 -7.13 7.61 -14.74
N GLN A 49 -5.98 8.13 -15.17
CA GLN A 49 -5.27 7.67 -16.37
C GLN A 49 -4.72 6.24 -16.22
N SER A 50 -4.09 5.91 -15.10
CA SER A 50 -3.56 4.57 -14.84
C SER A 50 -4.67 3.51 -14.77
N VAL A 51 -5.77 3.80 -14.08
CA VAL A 51 -6.95 2.92 -14.04
C VAL A 51 -7.57 2.78 -15.44
N SER A 52 -7.65 3.87 -16.20
CA SER A 52 -8.15 3.85 -17.58
C SER A 52 -7.28 2.96 -18.48
N THR A 53 -5.97 3.10 -18.38
CA THR A 53 -4.99 2.30 -19.12
C THR A 53 -5.10 0.82 -18.75
N PHE A 54 -5.17 0.51 -17.46
CA PHE A 54 -5.36 -0.86 -16.98
C PHE A 54 -6.64 -1.48 -17.57
N LEU A 55 -7.76 -0.78 -17.53
CA LEU A 55 -9.02 -1.29 -18.05
C LEU A 55 -9.03 -1.46 -19.57
N VAL A 56 -8.57 -0.45 -20.31
CA VAL A 56 -8.61 -0.44 -21.78
C VAL A 56 -7.56 -1.41 -22.35
N CYS A 57 -6.30 -1.28 -21.94
CA CYS A 57 -5.22 -2.12 -22.45
C CYS A 57 -5.33 -3.56 -21.94
N GLY A 58 -5.75 -3.75 -20.68
CA GLY A 58 -5.97 -5.07 -20.07
C GLY A 58 -7.28 -5.74 -20.49
N LYS A 59 -8.14 -5.06 -21.26
CA LYS A 59 -9.47 -5.54 -21.68
C LYS A 59 -10.33 -5.98 -20.49
N HIS A 60 -10.18 -5.30 -19.36
CA HIS A 60 -10.93 -5.60 -18.15
C HIS A 60 -12.31 -4.94 -18.20
N LEU A 61 -13.29 -5.60 -17.59
CA LEU A 61 -14.62 -5.03 -17.39
C LEU A 61 -14.51 -3.81 -16.47
N PHE A 62 -15.31 -2.77 -16.71
CA PHE A 62 -15.38 -1.63 -15.79
C PHE A 62 -15.79 -2.03 -14.36
N ARG A 63 -16.46 -3.17 -14.19
CA ARG A 63 -16.84 -3.71 -12.87
C ARG A 63 -15.63 -4.13 -12.03
N THR A 64 -14.48 -4.39 -12.64
CA THR A 64 -13.24 -4.83 -11.96
C THR A 64 -12.84 -3.85 -10.86
N VAL A 65 -13.10 -2.55 -11.03
CA VAL A 65 -12.74 -1.52 -10.02
C VAL A 65 -13.53 -1.64 -8.72
N GLU A 66 -14.68 -2.31 -8.75
CA GLU A 66 -15.54 -2.54 -7.59
C GLU A 66 -15.21 -3.87 -6.90
N GLU A 67 -14.37 -4.71 -7.49
CA GLU A 67 -14.02 -6.00 -6.91
C GLU A 67 -13.18 -5.82 -5.64
N PRO A 68 -13.39 -6.67 -4.60
CA PRO A 68 -12.65 -6.57 -3.34
C PRO A 68 -11.13 -6.63 -3.54
N GLY A 69 -10.65 -7.50 -4.43
CA GLY A 69 -9.22 -7.66 -4.72
C GLY A 69 -8.60 -6.40 -5.33
N PHE A 70 -9.30 -5.78 -6.29
CA PHE A 70 -8.87 -4.51 -6.87
C PHE A 70 -8.81 -3.40 -5.82
N ARG A 71 -9.88 -3.26 -5.01
CA ARG A 71 -9.94 -2.23 -3.95
C ARG A 71 -8.84 -2.43 -2.92
N TYR A 72 -8.59 -3.66 -2.51
CA TYR A 72 -7.49 -3.99 -1.60
C TYR A 72 -6.13 -3.62 -2.21
N MET A 73 -5.86 -4.08 -3.44
CA MET A 73 -4.63 -3.75 -4.16
C MET A 73 -4.41 -2.24 -4.22
N MET A 74 -5.44 -1.48 -4.61
CA MET A 74 -5.31 -0.04 -4.78
C MET A 74 -5.18 0.70 -3.44
N SER A 75 -5.74 0.17 -2.35
CA SER A 75 -5.53 0.71 -1.00
C SER A 75 -4.10 0.53 -0.50
N VAL A 76 -3.43 -0.55 -0.91
CA VAL A 76 -2.01 -0.81 -0.59
C VAL A 76 -1.10 0.08 -1.43
N VAL A 77 -1.40 0.23 -2.72
CA VAL A 77 -0.61 1.04 -3.66
C VAL A 77 -0.77 2.54 -3.38
N SER A 78 -1.91 2.97 -2.83
CA SER A 78 -2.18 4.37 -2.58
C SER A 78 -3.10 4.53 -1.37
N LEU A 79 -2.53 4.96 -0.24
CA LEU A 79 -3.26 5.16 1.01
C LEU A 79 -4.43 6.16 0.89
N ASN A 80 -4.33 7.09 -0.06
CA ASN A 80 -5.35 8.11 -0.36
C ASN A 80 -6.30 7.70 -1.49
N PHE A 81 -6.28 6.45 -1.94
CA PHE A 81 -7.14 5.99 -3.01
C PHE A 81 -8.56 5.78 -2.48
N LYS A 82 -9.47 6.66 -2.90
CA LYS A 82 -10.91 6.48 -2.64
C LYS A 82 -11.43 5.40 -3.58
N ASN A 83 -12.28 4.53 -3.04
CA ASN A 83 -13.00 3.56 -3.86
C ASN A 83 -13.76 4.28 -4.98
N ILE A 84 -13.53 3.84 -6.21
CA ILE A 84 -14.14 4.41 -7.40
C ILE A 84 -15.29 3.49 -7.82
N SER A 85 -16.42 4.08 -8.23
CA SER A 85 -17.51 3.31 -8.80
C SER A 85 -17.29 3.06 -10.29
N ARG A 86 -17.95 2.03 -10.81
CA ARG A 86 -17.96 1.73 -12.25
C ARG A 86 -18.36 2.97 -13.07
N GLN A 87 -19.36 3.73 -12.61
CA GLN A 87 -19.87 4.90 -13.33
C GLN A 87 -18.83 6.01 -13.45
N THR A 88 -18.13 6.32 -12.35
CA THR A 88 -17.06 7.31 -12.35
C THR A 88 -15.94 6.88 -13.26
N THR A 89 -15.52 5.62 -13.20
CA THR A 89 -14.47 5.10 -14.07
C THR A 89 -14.85 5.15 -15.56
N THR A 90 -16.10 4.80 -15.91
CA THR A 90 -16.57 4.93 -17.29
C THR A 90 -16.51 6.38 -17.78
N ARG A 91 -16.90 7.35 -16.94
CA ARG A 91 -16.82 8.78 -17.27
C ARG A 91 -15.38 9.23 -17.48
N ASP A 92 -14.48 8.81 -16.59
CA ASP A 92 -13.07 9.18 -16.64
C ASP A 92 -12.36 8.58 -17.86
N VAL A 93 -12.65 7.32 -18.21
CA VAL A 93 -12.15 6.68 -19.44
C VAL A 93 -12.63 7.41 -20.69
N LEU A 94 -13.91 7.81 -20.73
CA LEU A 94 -14.45 8.56 -21.86
C LEU A 94 -13.81 9.95 -21.98
N MET A 95 -13.59 10.63 -20.86
CA MET A 95 -12.88 11.92 -20.82
C MET A 95 -11.45 11.77 -21.30
N PHE A 96 -10.73 10.73 -20.85
CA PHE A 96 -9.38 10.44 -21.30
C PHE A 96 -9.31 10.22 -22.81
N TYR A 97 -10.21 9.41 -23.36
CA TYR A 97 -10.32 9.20 -24.81
C TYR A 97 -10.60 10.50 -25.57
N ALA A 98 -11.51 11.35 -25.06
CA ALA A 98 -11.81 12.63 -25.68
C ALA A 98 -10.58 13.54 -25.71
N LYS A 99 -9.85 13.66 -24.58
CA LYS A 99 -8.60 14.44 -24.48
C LYS A 99 -7.55 13.96 -25.50
N GLU A 100 -7.27 12.66 -25.53
CA GLU A 100 -6.33 12.05 -26.49
C GLU A 100 -6.71 12.35 -27.95
N ARG A 101 -8.01 12.27 -28.27
CA ARG A 101 -8.49 12.55 -29.64
C ARG A 101 -8.26 14.00 -30.09
N TYR A 102 -8.23 14.96 -29.18
CA TYR A 102 -7.91 16.35 -29.53
C TYR A 102 -6.42 16.54 -29.80
N HIS A 103 -5.54 15.80 -29.11
CA HIS A 103 -4.09 15.86 -29.32
C HIS A 103 -3.62 15.15 -30.59
N VAL A 104 -4.37 14.18 -31.11
CA VAL A 104 -4.03 13.46 -32.37
C VAL A 104 -4.39 14.26 -33.64
N LYS A 105 -5.05 15.43 -33.50
CA LYS A 105 -5.50 16.25 -34.63
C LYS A 105 -4.54 17.38 -35.03
N GLU A 106 -3.35 17.44 -34.44
CA GLU A 106 -2.25 18.34 -34.85
C GLU A 106 -1.16 17.54 -35.57
#